data_AF-A0A7J9DSF0-F1
#
_entry.id   AF-A0A7J9DSF0-F1
#
_cell.length_a   1.000
_cell.length_b   1.000
_cell.length_c   1.000
_cell.angle_alpha   90.00
_cell.angle_beta   90.00
_cell.angle_gamma   90.00
#
_symmetry.space_group_name_H-M   'P 1'
#
loop_
_entity.id
_entity.type
_entity.pdbx_description
1 polymer ?
#
loop_
_entity_poly.entity_id
_entity_poly.type
_entity_poly.pdbx_seq_one_letter_code
_entity_poly.pdbx_strand_id
1 'polypeptide(L)'
;MGTWKSVNRTIFILGICALLVSVATLSGSYSFRSLLVTNSFCDYVNPLNEGEARMNFEVVIRKIRQEMDELKNGTLKESSSSEILLRHSAFLADILGLIESMQALGPDVENATVDHPLVKLNHQSDEPADYFLIEEIRKYVRVKPNRLGKQNFMGANGTFTSIGHACFAMKEELEEYMDYDVGEICNDDWKLAQKLMVHGCDPLPRRRCLARAPRLYTQPFPINESIWKLPDDRNVRWSGYRCKNFTCLANNGTRKGFFKCADCFNLTHHEMPRWIQPTELDPETNTTADFLIPEVLKIKPGEVRIGLDFSVGTGTFAARMREFNVTIVSATINLGAPFNEMIALRGLVPLYLSINQRLPFFDNTLDLIHSTRFLDGWIDYVLLDFVLFDWDRVLRPGGLLWIDSFFCLKEDLEDYMEAFKVLRYRKHKWVVVPKRDKDDDREVFFSAVLEKPPRPF
;
A
#
# COMPACT_ATOMS: atom_id res chain seq x y z
N MET A 1 39.55 -1.40 63.58
CA MET A 1 39.42 -2.02 62.24
C MET A 1 37.97 -2.40 62.02
N GLY A 2 37.20 -1.61 61.27
CA GLY A 2 35.76 -1.79 61.16
C GLY A 2 35.08 -0.89 60.13
N THR A 3 35.69 -0.71 58.96
CA THR A 3 35.11 0.08 57.84
C THR A 3 35.74 -0.38 56.51
N TRP A 4 35.58 -1.65 56.13
CA TRP A 4 35.97 -2.11 54.77
C TRP A 4 34.94 -3.02 54.10
N LYS A 5 34.03 -3.66 54.84
CA LYS A 5 33.09 -4.63 54.24
C LYS A 5 31.82 -4.04 53.59
N SER A 6 31.46 -2.79 53.88
CA SER A 6 30.24 -2.17 53.33
C SER A 6 30.44 -1.55 51.94
N VAL A 7 31.60 -0.91 51.71
CA VAL A 7 31.89 -0.18 50.45
C VAL A 7 32.09 -1.11 49.25
N ASN A 8 32.62 -2.32 49.45
CA ASN A 8 32.79 -3.27 48.33
C ASN A 8 31.47 -3.85 47.82
N ARG A 9 30.43 -3.91 48.66
CA ARG A 9 29.15 -4.50 48.26
C ARG A 9 28.32 -3.53 47.43
N THR A 10 28.40 -2.23 47.70
CA THR A 10 27.75 -1.19 46.89
C THR A 10 28.44 -1.00 45.54
N ILE A 11 29.77 -1.10 45.48
CA ILE A 11 30.52 -1.05 44.21
C ILE A 11 30.16 -2.24 43.30
N PHE A 12 30.03 -3.45 43.85
CA PHE A 12 29.67 -4.64 43.07
C PHE A 12 28.25 -4.54 42.48
N ILE A 13 27.29 -4.00 43.23
CA ILE A 13 25.90 -3.84 42.78
C ILE A 13 25.83 -2.77 41.68
N LEU A 14 26.56 -1.66 41.82
CA LEU A 14 26.64 -0.63 40.77
C LEU A 14 27.32 -1.16 39.50
N GLY A 15 28.33 -2.02 39.62
CA GLY A 15 28.99 -2.68 38.48
C GLY A 15 28.06 -3.62 37.70
N ILE A 16 27.22 -4.39 38.40
CA ILE A 16 26.25 -5.29 37.76
C ILE A 16 25.15 -4.50 37.05
N CYS A 17 24.65 -3.42 37.66
CA CYS A 17 23.66 -2.55 37.01
C CYS A 17 24.24 -1.86 35.75
N ALA A 18 25.49 -1.40 35.78
CA ALA A 18 26.15 -0.80 34.62
C ALA A 18 26.37 -1.82 33.48
N LEU A 19 26.69 -3.07 33.81
CA LEU A 19 26.80 -4.18 32.84
C LEU A 19 25.46 -4.51 32.18
N LEU A 20 24.37 -4.57 32.96
CA LEU A 20 23.04 -4.85 32.43
C LEU A 20 22.52 -3.72 31.53
N VAL A 21 22.79 -2.46 31.87
CA VAL A 21 22.46 -1.30 31.02
C VAL A 21 23.31 -1.28 29.75
N SER A 22 24.58 -1.71 29.83
CA SER A 22 25.45 -1.83 28.66
C SER A 22 25.00 -2.95 27.71
N VAL A 23 24.58 -4.11 28.24
CA VAL A 23 24.05 -5.23 27.43
C VAL A 23 22.70 -4.87 26.80
N ALA A 24 21.83 -4.15 27.52
CA ALA A 24 20.55 -3.67 26.98
C ALA A 24 20.76 -2.63 25.86
N THR A 25 21.74 -1.74 25.97
CA THR A 25 22.05 -0.73 24.93
C THR A 25 22.80 -1.31 23.72
N LEU A 26 23.64 -2.33 23.92
CA LEU A 26 24.31 -3.06 22.83
C LEU A 26 23.35 -4.01 22.07
N SER A 27 22.39 -4.64 22.75
CA SER A 27 21.38 -5.50 22.10
C SER A 27 20.31 -4.70 21.35
N GLY A 28 20.09 -3.43 21.70
CA GLY A 28 19.21 -2.52 20.95
C GLY A 28 19.85 -1.88 19.71
N SER A 29 21.17 -1.99 19.55
CA SER A 29 21.93 -1.23 18.53
C SER A 29 22.68 -2.10 17.51
N TYR A 30 22.70 -3.44 17.67
CA TYR A 30 23.30 -4.37 16.71
C TYR A 30 22.29 -5.43 16.25
N SER A 31 21.49 -5.06 15.24
CA SER A 31 21.09 -6.01 14.20
C SER A 31 21.74 -5.54 12.90
N PHE A 32 23.06 -5.76 12.82
CA PHE A 32 23.85 -5.45 11.63
C PHE A 32 23.65 -6.54 10.60
N ARG A 33 23.25 -6.10 9.42
CA ARG A 33 23.20 -6.85 8.18
C ARG A 33 24.62 -6.89 7.59
N SER A 34 24.95 -8.07 7.04
CA SER A 34 25.91 -8.34 5.96
C SER A 34 27.41 -8.35 6.28
N LEU A 35 28.06 -9.46 5.94
CA LEU A 35 29.11 -9.51 4.90
C LEU A 35 29.58 -10.95 4.69
N LEU A 36 29.35 -11.52 3.50
CA LEU A 36 30.38 -12.16 2.67
C LEU A 36 29.77 -12.61 1.34
N VAL A 37 30.17 -11.90 0.29
CA VAL A 37 30.07 -12.25 -1.13
C VAL A 37 31.13 -13.32 -1.42
N THR A 38 30.80 -14.37 -2.19
CA THR A 38 31.50 -14.71 -3.46
C THR A 38 30.98 -15.98 -4.16
N ASN A 39 30.81 -15.83 -5.47
CA ASN A 39 31.14 -16.73 -6.59
C ASN A 39 30.24 -17.91 -7.00
N SER A 40 29.70 -17.73 -8.22
CA SER A 40 29.75 -18.64 -9.38
C SER A 40 28.83 -19.88 -9.45
N PHE A 41 28.04 -19.87 -10.53
CA PHE A 41 27.51 -21.01 -11.30
C PHE A 41 28.47 -22.21 -11.43
N CYS A 42 27.95 -23.45 -11.28
CA CYS A 42 27.88 -24.53 -12.30
C CYS A 42 27.45 -25.93 -11.73
N ASP A 43 26.49 -26.57 -12.44
CA ASP A 43 26.26 -28.01 -12.73
C ASP A 43 25.66 -29.07 -11.74
N TYR A 44 24.87 -29.97 -12.37
CA TYR A 44 24.00 -31.12 -11.97
C TYR A 44 24.74 -32.43 -11.55
N VAL A 45 24.15 -33.46 -10.86
CA VAL A 45 23.52 -34.77 -11.31
C VAL A 45 23.21 -35.70 -10.07
N ASN A 46 22.34 -36.79 -10.09
CA ASN A 46 21.53 -37.78 -9.18
C ASN A 46 21.91 -39.22 -9.58
N PRO A 47 21.65 -40.37 -8.89
CA PRO A 47 21.12 -40.74 -7.53
C PRO A 47 21.76 -42.04 -6.87
N LEU A 48 21.24 -42.51 -5.71
CA LEU A 48 20.92 -43.92 -5.26
C LEU A 48 21.50 -44.46 -3.91
N ASN A 49 20.62 -44.74 -2.91
CA ASN A 49 20.44 -46.01 -2.14
C ASN A 49 19.64 -45.77 -0.83
N GLU A 50 18.51 -46.44 -0.54
CA GLU A 50 17.98 -46.51 0.87
C GLU A 50 16.86 -47.56 1.15
N GLY A 51 17.00 -48.81 0.67
CA GLY A 51 16.15 -49.93 1.11
C GLY A 51 16.40 -50.38 2.57
N GLU A 52 17.57 -50.05 3.11
CA GLU A 52 18.08 -50.50 4.41
C GLU A 52 17.69 -49.55 5.55
N ALA A 53 17.58 -48.24 5.29
CA ALA A 53 17.16 -47.24 6.28
C ALA A 53 15.70 -47.42 6.73
N ARG A 54 14.83 -47.89 5.85
CA ARG A 54 13.39 -48.04 6.11
C ARG A 54 13.09 -49.14 7.15
N MET A 55 13.89 -50.21 7.20
CA MET A 55 13.75 -51.28 8.20
C MET A 55 14.15 -50.83 9.61
N ASN A 56 15.12 -49.92 9.73
CA ASN A 56 15.63 -49.46 11.01
C ASN A 56 14.72 -48.43 11.69
N PHE A 57 14.07 -47.56 10.90
CA PHE A 57 13.09 -46.58 11.43
C PHE A 57 11.87 -47.23 12.09
N GLU A 58 11.34 -48.31 11.53
CA GLU A 58 10.18 -49.02 12.12
C GLU A 58 10.53 -49.72 13.45
N VAL A 59 11.77 -50.16 13.62
CA VAL A 59 12.25 -50.77 14.88
C VAL A 59 12.35 -49.70 15.98
N VAL A 60 12.88 -48.52 15.67
CA VAL A 60 12.99 -47.40 16.61
C VAL A 60 11.62 -46.89 17.06
N ILE A 61 10.68 -46.70 16.12
CA ILE A 61 9.31 -46.24 16.43
C ILE A 61 8.59 -47.24 17.34
N ARG A 62 8.82 -48.55 17.14
CA ARG A 62 8.22 -49.59 17.98
C ARG A 62 8.80 -49.61 19.39
N LYS A 63 10.12 -49.47 19.58
CA LYS A 63 10.75 -49.38 20.91
C LYS A 63 10.28 -48.15 21.70
N ILE A 64 10.17 -47.00 21.04
CA ILE A 64 9.67 -45.75 21.68
C ILE A 64 8.22 -45.93 22.13
N ARG A 65 7.38 -46.53 21.30
CA ARG A 65 5.96 -46.73 21.62
C ARG A 65 5.78 -47.72 22.79
N GLN A 66 6.62 -48.74 22.87
CA GLN A 66 6.60 -49.71 23.97
C GLN A 66 7.01 -49.09 25.32
N GLU A 67 8.03 -48.23 25.36
CA GLU A 67 8.42 -47.50 26.58
C GLU A 67 7.37 -46.46 27.01
N MET A 68 6.73 -45.79 26.03
CA MET A 68 5.62 -44.88 26.32
C MET A 68 4.41 -45.61 26.93
N ASP A 69 4.14 -46.85 26.50
CA ASP A 69 3.06 -47.68 27.06
C ASP A 69 3.42 -48.30 28.42
N GLU A 70 4.70 -48.62 28.68
CA GLU A 70 5.18 -49.04 30.02
C GLU A 70 5.11 -47.88 31.04
N LEU A 71 5.46 -46.66 30.64
CA LEU A 71 5.29 -45.43 31.44
C LEU A 71 3.82 -45.12 31.76
N LYS A 72 2.90 -45.54 30.87
CA LYS A 72 1.47 -45.28 30.99
C LYS A 72 0.74 -46.31 31.86
N ASN A 73 1.23 -47.55 31.92
CA ASN A 73 0.57 -48.66 32.61
C ASN A 73 1.33 -49.23 33.83
N GLY A 74 2.51 -48.70 34.18
CA GLY A 74 3.32 -49.15 35.32
C GLY A 74 3.12 -48.32 36.60
N THR A 75 2.63 -48.97 37.64
CA THR A 75 2.44 -48.45 39.00
C THR A 75 3.77 -47.97 39.58
N LEU A 76 3.86 -46.69 39.97
CA LEU A 76 4.91 -46.16 40.84
C LEU A 76 4.85 -46.89 42.20
N LYS A 77 5.49 -48.05 42.29
CA LYS A 77 5.91 -48.63 43.56
C LYS A 77 7.36 -48.22 43.76
N GLU A 78 7.56 -47.47 44.84
CA GLU A 78 8.80 -46.90 45.37
C GLU A 78 10.08 -47.63 44.90
N SER A 79 10.69 -47.10 43.84
CA SER A 79 12.11 -47.28 43.55
C SER A 79 12.77 -45.90 43.60
N SER A 80 13.98 -45.84 44.15
CA SER A 80 14.67 -44.57 44.41
C SER A 80 14.91 -43.80 43.10
N SER A 81 14.89 -42.45 43.18
CA SER A 81 15.02 -41.56 42.01
C SER A 81 16.26 -41.81 41.14
N SER A 82 17.30 -42.45 41.67
CA SER A 82 18.52 -42.80 40.92
C SER A 82 18.33 -43.98 39.94
N GLU A 83 17.45 -44.92 40.26
CA GLU A 83 17.27 -46.17 39.48
C GLU A 83 16.42 -45.92 38.22
N ILE A 84 15.44 -45.02 38.34
CA ILE A 84 14.64 -44.50 37.22
C ILE A 84 15.50 -43.69 36.25
N LEU A 85 16.45 -42.88 36.78
CA LEU A 85 17.34 -42.05 35.97
C LEU A 85 18.35 -42.91 35.18
N LEU A 86 18.88 -43.96 35.80
CA LEU A 86 19.72 -44.96 35.14
C LEU A 86 18.98 -45.68 34.02
N ARG A 87 17.72 -46.11 34.26
CA ARG A 87 16.90 -46.80 33.25
C ARG A 87 16.61 -45.92 32.02
N HIS A 88 16.29 -44.63 32.22
CA HIS A 88 16.09 -43.68 31.12
C HIS A 88 17.38 -43.35 30.38
N SER A 89 18.51 -43.23 31.08
CA SER A 89 19.81 -42.98 30.44
C SER A 89 20.26 -44.14 29.55
N ALA A 90 20.02 -45.38 29.99
CA ALA A 90 20.31 -46.58 29.20
C ALA A 90 19.42 -46.69 27.96
N PHE A 91 18.13 -46.35 28.07
CA PHE A 91 17.22 -46.31 26.94
C PHE A 91 17.61 -45.25 25.89
N LEU A 92 17.96 -44.03 26.32
CA LEU A 92 18.39 -42.97 25.42
C LEU A 92 19.70 -43.31 24.70
N ALA A 93 20.63 -43.99 25.38
CA ALA A 93 21.86 -44.48 24.77
C ALA A 93 21.58 -45.56 23.70
N ASP A 94 20.61 -46.45 23.93
CA ASP A 94 20.21 -47.50 22.98
C ASP A 94 19.51 -46.92 21.73
N ILE A 95 18.73 -45.85 21.88
CA ILE A 95 18.13 -45.09 20.77
C ILE A 95 19.22 -44.34 19.98
N LEU A 96 20.14 -43.66 20.66
CA LEU A 96 21.25 -42.95 20.02
C LEU A 96 22.14 -43.88 19.23
N GLY A 97 22.48 -45.05 19.78
CA GLY A 97 23.27 -46.07 19.07
C GLY A 97 22.58 -46.62 17.81
N LEU A 98 21.25 -46.73 17.80
CA LEU A 98 20.50 -47.12 16.61
C LEU A 98 20.49 -46.03 15.53
N ILE A 99 20.34 -44.76 15.92
CA ILE A 99 20.40 -43.60 15.01
C ILE A 99 21.79 -43.45 14.40
N GLU A 100 22.85 -43.62 15.20
CA GLU A 100 24.23 -43.59 14.72
C GLU A 100 24.54 -44.76 13.77
N SER A 101 23.98 -45.95 14.02
CA SER A 101 24.12 -47.10 13.10
C SER A 101 23.43 -46.87 11.75
N MET A 102 22.38 -46.04 11.72
CA MET A 102 21.69 -45.65 10.49
C MET A 102 22.48 -44.60 9.69
N GLN A 103 23.27 -43.76 10.38
CA GLN A 103 24.18 -42.82 9.71
C GLN A 103 25.44 -43.49 9.16
N ALA A 104 25.76 -44.73 9.56
CA ALA A 104 26.98 -45.43 9.18
C ALA A 104 26.87 -46.36 7.94
N LEU A 105 25.65 -46.61 7.41
CA LEU A 105 25.41 -47.52 6.28
C LEU A 105 25.12 -46.82 4.93
N GLY A 106 25.20 -45.48 4.85
CA GLY A 106 25.08 -44.73 3.59
C GLY A 106 26.40 -44.05 3.20
N PRO A 107 26.88 -44.15 1.94
CA PRO A 107 27.93 -43.26 1.46
C PRO A 107 27.32 -41.86 1.19
N ASP A 108 27.82 -40.84 1.89
CA ASP A 108 27.45 -39.43 1.72
C ASP A 108 27.93 -38.89 0.36
N VAL A 109 27.13 -39.06 -0.71
CA VAL A 109 27.24 -38.35 -2.01
C VAL A 109 25.86 -38.24 -2.71
N GLU A 110 25.36 -37.00 -2.78
CA GLU A 110 24.61 -36.35 -3.89
C GLU A 110 23.25 -36.99 -4.36
N ASN A 111 22.42 -36.39 -5.22
CA ASN A 111 22.73 -36.04 -6.62
C ASN A 111 21.34 -35.41 -7.25
N ALA A 112 21.21 -34.86 -8.49
CA ALA A 112 20.16 -34.32 -9.41
C ALA A 112 19.79 -35.00 -10.83
N THR A 113 18.63 -34.73 -11.44
CA THR A 113 18.09 -35.29 -12.73
C THR A 113 17.13 -36.48 -12.59
N VAL A 114 16.01 -36.58 -13.30
CA VAL A 114 15.23 -35.71 -14.19
C VAL A 114 13.82 -36.30 -14.12
N ASP A 115 12.81 -35.50 -13.80
CA ASP A 115 11.49 -35.72 -14.39
C ASP A 115 10.75 -34.39 -14.54
N HIS A 116 9.99 -34.30 -15.63
CA HIS A 116 9.39 -33.11 -16.20
C HIS A 116 8.20 -32.58 -15.35
N PRO A 117 7.57 -31.43 -15.69
CA PRO A 117 6.88 -30.58 -14.73
C PRO A 117 5.52 -31.22 -14.41
N LEU A 118 4.87 -30.77 -13.33
CA LEU A 118 3.54 -31.24 -12.89
C LEU A 118 3.55 -32.47 -11.97
N VAL A 119 4.24 -32.38 -10.83
CA VAL A 119 3.76 -33.07 -9.61
C VAL A 119 3.64 -32.05 -8.50
N LYS A 120 2.42 -31.54 -8.35
CA LYS A 120 1.93 -30.80 -7.18
C LYS A 120 2.33 -31.55 -5.91
N LEU A 121 3.01 -30.88 -4.98
CA LEU A 121 3.02 -31.29 -3.58
C LEU A 121 2.82 -30.08 -2.65
N ASN A 122 1.66 -30.11 -2.00
CA ASN A 122 1.25 -29.47 -0.75
C ASN A 122 1.28 -27.94 -0.62
N HIS A 123 0.05 -27.38 -0.63
CA HIS A 123 -0.36 -26.04 -0.25
C HIS A 123 0.30 -25.52 1.04
N GLN A 124 1.45 -24.87 0.92
CA GLN A 124 1.60 -23.53 1.50
C GLN A 124 0.95 -22.56 0.51
N SER A 125 0.10 -21.66 0.97
CA SER A 125 -0.31 -20.54 0.13
C SER A 125 0.94 -19.68 -0.08
N ASP A 126 1.70 -19.93 -1.15
CA ASP A 126 2.83 -19.09 -1.54
C ASP A 126 2.25 -17.73 -1.97
N GLU A 127 2.03 -16.84 -1.01
CA GLU A 127 1.73 -15.46 -1.36
C GLU A 127 2.94 -14.92 -2.12
N PRO A 128 2.75 -14.20 -3.25
CA PRO A 128 3.85 -13.63 -4.02
C PRO A 128 4.82 -12.77 -3.18
N ALA A 129 4.36 -12.25 -2.04
CA ALA A 129 5.19 -11.54 -1.09
C ALA A 129 6.26 -12.42 -0.44
N ASP A 130 6.01 -13.71 -0.19
CA ASP A 130 6.90 -14.59 0.57
C ASP A 130 8.19 -14.94 -0.20
N TYR A 131 8.23 -14.64 -1.51
CA TYR A 131 9.44 -14.70 -2.33
C TYR A 131 10.48 -13.62 -1.98
N PHE A 132 10.08 -12.53 -1.29
CA PHE A 132 10.97 -11.42 -0.97
C PHE A 132 11.56 -11.54 0.43
N LEU A 133 12.89 -11.52 0.53
CA LEU A 133 13.58 -11.54 1.84
C LEU A 133 13.44 -10.23 2.62
N ILE A 134 13.33 -9.10 1.91
CA ILE A 134 13.28 -7.76 2.50
C ILE A 134 11.88 -7.47 3.04
N GLU A 135 11.79 -7.21 4.35
CA GLU A 135 10.52 -6.93 5.04
C GLU A 135 9.74 -5.78 4.41
N GLU A 136 10.40 -4.67 4.06
CA GLU A 136 9.73 -3.54 3.40
C GLU A 136 9.17 -3.88 2.03
N ILE A 137 9.85 -4.76 1.27
CA ILE A 137 9.32 -5.26 0.00
C ILE A 137 8.14 -6.20 0.25
N ARG A 138 8.19 -7.06 1.28
CA ARG A 138 7.07 -7.92 1.67
C ARG A 138 5.84 -7.09 2.04
N LYS A 139 6.00 -6.09 2.92
CA LYS A 139 4.95 -5.13 3.25
C LYS A 139 4.43 -4.43 2.01
N TYR A 140 5.32 -4.00 1.11
CA TYR A 140 4.94 -3.33 -0.13
C TYR A 140 4.21 -4.25 -1.11
N VAL A 141 4.51 -5.53 -1.22
CA VAL A 141 3.87 -6.41 -2.23
C VAL A 141 2.54 -7.01 -1.75
N ARG A 142 2.34 -7.17 -0.44
CA ARG A 142 1.11 -7.76 0.13
C ARG A 142 -0.15 -6.98 -0.24
N VAL A 143 -1.33 -7.61 -0.24
CA VAL A 143 -2.59 -6.88 -0.43
C VAL A 143 -2.89 -6.07 0.83
N LYS A 144 -3.29 -4.81 0.69
CA LYS A 144 -3.65 -3.93 1.81
C LYS A 144 -5.17 -3.94 1.95
N PRO A 145 -5.74 -4.62 2.96
CA PRO A 145 -7.19 -4.70 3.09
C PRO A 145 -7.76 -3.32 3.40
N ASN A 146 -8.96 -3.03 2.92
CA ASN A 146 -9.62 -1.77 3.29
C ASN A 146 -10.00 -1.80 4.77
N ARG A 147 -9.77 -0.69 5.49
CA ARG A 147 -10.01 -0.63 6.95
C ARG A 147 -11.41 -1.01 7.38
N LEU A 148 -12.42 -0.60 6.61
CA LEU A 148 -13.83 -0.84 6.93
C LEU A 148 -14.33 -2.22 6.48
N GLY A 149 -13.48 -3.09 5.92
CA GLY A 149 -13.84 -4.40 5.39
C GLY A 149 -14.83 -4.37 4.21
N LYS A 150 -15.17 -3.18 3.71
CA LYS A 150 -16.03 -2.95 2.56
C LYS A 150 -15.18 -2.66 1.32
N GLN A 151 -15.78 -2.78 0.14
CA GLN A 151 -15.16 -2.33 -1.10
C GLN A 151 -14.80 -0.84 -1.01
N ASN A 152 -13.60 -0.50 -1.47
CA ASN A 152 -13.18 0.88 -1.60
C ASN A 152 -13.96 1.55 -2.74
N PHE A 153 -13.75 2.85 -2.89
CA PHE A 153 -14.47 3.66 -3.86
C PHE A 153 -14.19 3.28 -5.33
N MET A 154 -13.13 2.51 -5.59
CA MET A 154 -12.80 1.94 -6.90
C MET A 154 -13.45 0.58 -7.14
N GLY A 155 -14.18 0.02 -6.15
CA GLY A 155 -14.84 -1.28 -6.23
C GLY A 155 -13.94 -2.46 -5.84
N ALA A 156 -12.75 -2.22 -5.30
CA ALA A 156 -11.81 -3.28 -4.90
C ALA A 156 -11.91 -3.61 -3.40
N ASN A 157 -11.72 -4.88 -3.03
CA ASN A 157 -11.77 -5.36 -1.64
C ASN A 157 -10.52 -4.98 -0.82
N GLY A 158 -9.49 -4.48 -1.49
CA GLY A 158 -8.24 -4.01 -0.92
C GLY A 158 -7.44 -3.30 -2.00
N THR A 159 -6.25 -2.84 -1.63
CA THR A 159 -5.31 -2.18 -2.53
C THR A 159 -4.22 -3.16 -2.92
N PHE A 160 -4.00 -3.27 -4.23
CA PHE A 160 -3.02 -4.16 -4.85
C PHE A 160 -1.90 -3.32 -5.45
N THR A 161 -0.65 -3.59 -5.08
CA THR A 161 0.48 -2.82 -5.60
C THR A 161 0.82 -3.17 -7.03
N SER A 162 1.39 -2.22 -7.76
CA SER A 162 1.71 -2.30 -9.19
C SER A 162 2.84 -3.29 -9.57
N ILE A 163 3.30 -4.14 -8.66
CA ILE A 163 4.33 -5.15 -8.99
C ILE A 163 3.65 -6.30 -9.72
N GLY A 164 4.18 -6.64 -10.91
CA GLY A 164 3.54 -7.46 -11.94
C GLY A 164 2.95 -8.82 -11.55
N HIS A 165 3.24 -9.35 -10.35
CA HIS A 165 2.57 -10.54 -9.78
C HIS A 165 1.05 -10.40 -9.75
N ALA A 166 0.53 -9.20 -9.45
CA ALA A 166 -0.91 -8.95 -9.46
C ALA A 166 -1.51 -9.06 -10.88
N CYS A 167 -0.72 -8.77 -11.92
CA CYS A 167 -1.14 -8.95 -13.30
C CYS A 167 -1.23 -10.43 -13.69
N PHE A 168 -0.30 -11.27 -13.21
CA PHE A 168 -0.38 -12.72 -13.42
C PHE A 168 -1.64 -13.34 -12.80
N ALA A 169 -2.11 -12.80 -11.67
CA ALA A 169 -3.36 -13.23 -11.04
C ALA A 169 -4.62 -12.86 -11.84
N MET A 170 -4.52 -11.93 -12.79
CA MET A 170 -5.60 -11.49 -13.68
C MET A 170 -5.31 -11.87 -15.14
N LYS A 171 -4.78 -13.07 -15.33
CA LYS A 171 -4.38 -13.58 -16.65
C LYS A 171 -5.52 -13.47 -17.67
N GLU A 172 -6.72 -13.91 -17.31
CA GLU A 172 -7.87 -13.95 -18.23
C GLU A 172 -8.24 -12.53 -18.70
N GLU A 173 -8.36 -11.58 -17.77
CA GLU A 173 -8.63 -10.18 -18.10
C GLU A 173 -7.50 -9.53 -18.92
N LEU A 174 -6.25 -9.91 -18.66
CA LEU A 174 -5.11 -9.39 -19.42
C LEU A 174 -5.09 -9.95 -20.85
N GLU A 175 -5.41 -11.23 -21.03
CA GLU A 175 -5.53 -11.86 -22.34
C GLU A 175 -6.68 -11.21 -23.14
N GLU A 176 -7.84 -10.99 -22.53
CA GLU A 176 -8.94 -10.21 -23.13
C GLU A 176 -8.49 -8.79 -23.49
N TYR A 177 -7.73 -8.13 -22.61
CA TYR A 177 -7.16 -6.81 -22.88
C TYR A 177 -6.10 -6.84 -24.00
N MET A 178 -5.46 -7.97 -24.27
CA MET A 178 -4.45 -8.06 -25.34
C MET A 178 -4.99 -8.69 -26.63
N ASP A 179 -6.27 -9.04 -26.66
CA ASP A 179 -6.95 -9.59 -27.83
C ASP A 179 -7.40 -8.47 -28.79
N TYR A 180 -6.53 -8.16 -29.75
CA TYR A 180 -6.79 -7.21 -30.82
C TYR A 180 -5.90 -7.50 -32.04
N ASP A 181 -6.37 -7.08 -33.22
CA ASP A 181 -5.57 -7.12 -34.43
C ASP A 181 -4.61 -5.91 -34.50
N VAL A 182 -3.35 -6.18 -34.84
CA VAL A 182 -2.32 -5.14 -34.97
C VAL A 182 -2.69 -4.16 -36.08
N GLY A 183 -2.68 -2.86 -35.76
CA GLY A 183 -3.01 -1.79 -36.71
C GLY A 183 -4.50 -1.46 -36.80
N GLU A 184 -5.38 -2.30 -36.26
CA GLU A 184 -6.83 -2.05 -36.21
C GLU A 184 -7.21 -1.12 -35.06
N ILE A 185 -8.49 -0.71 -34.99
CA ILE A 185 -9.02 0.07 -33.87
C ILE A 185 -9.11 -0.81 -32.62
N CYS A 186 -8.58 -0.34 -31.49
CA CYS A 186 -8.71 -1.05 -30.22
C CYS A 186 -10.18 -1.25 -29.81
N ASN A 187 -10.43 -2.36 -29.11
CA ASN A 187 -11.71 -2.60 -28.44
C ASN A 187 -12.08 -1.45 -27.48
N ASP A 188 -13.38 -1.26 -27.28
CA ASP A 188 -13.90 -0.22 -26.39
C ASP A 188 -13.99 -0.73 -24.94
N ASP A 189 -12.82 -0.97 -24.36
CA ASP A 189 -12.63 -1.77 -23.15
C ASP A 189 -11.92 -0.98 -22.04
N TRP A 190 -12.13 0.34 -22.00
CA TRP A 190 -11.51 1.21 -20.99
C TRP A 190 -11.81 0.77 -19.54
N LYS A 191 -12.97 0.13 -19.31
CA LYS A 191 -13.32 -0.46 -18.00
C LYS A 191 -12.43 -1.63 -17.62
N LEU A 192 -12.11 -2.49 -18.59
CA LEU A 192 -11.20 -3.62 -18.40
C LEU A 192 -9.79 -3.10 -18.12
N ALA A 193 -9.34 -2.11 -18.88
CA ALA A 193 -8.08 -1.40 -18.63
C ALA A 193 -8.00 -0.87 -17.19
N GLN A 194 -9.03 -0.14 -16.76
CA GLN A 194 -9.08 0.41 -15.40
C GLN A 194 -9.15 -0.68 -14.32
N LYS A 195 -9.91 -1.76 -14.57
CA LYS A 195 -9.99 -2.91 -13.67
C LYS A 195 -8.59 -3.51 -13.48
N LEU A 196 -7.87 -3.77 -14.57
CA LEU A 196 -6.49 -4.25 -14.51
C LEU A 196 -5.59 -3.31 -13.69
N MET A 197 -5.66 -2.00 -13.94
CA MET A 197 -4.85 -1.02 -13.20
C MET A 197 -5.16 -0.98 -11.69
N VAL A 198 -6.45 -0.90 -11.33
CA VAL A 198 -6.91 -0.82 -9.92
C VAL A 198 -6.57 -2.09 -9.14
N HIS A 199 -6.48 -3.23 -9.83
CA HIS A 199 -6.11 -4.50 -9.24
C HIS A 199 -4.60 -4.82 -9.35
N GLY A 200 -3.77 -3.82 -9.69
CA GLY A 200 -2.31 -3.92 -9.60
C GLY A 200 -1.60 -4.39 -10.88
N CYS A 201 -2.32 -4.61 -11.99
CA CYS A 201 -1.71 -4.77 -13.31
C CYS A 201 -1.44 -3.39 -13.92
N ASP A 202 -0.41 -2.71 -13.43
CA ASP A 202 0.05 -1.42 -13.95
C ASP A 202 1.59 -1.33 -13.92
N PRO A 203 2.26 -0.71 -14.91
CA PRO A 203 1.71 -0.16 -16.15
C PRO A 203 1.10 -1.24 -17.03
N LEU A 204 -0.02 -0.92 -17.68
CA LEU A 204 -0.60 -1.81 -18.68
C LEU A 204 0.37 -2.03 -19.86
N PRO A 205 0.38 -3.23 -20.46
CA PRO A 205 1.16 -3.47 -21.66
C PRO A 205 0.74 -2.53 -22.79
N ARG A 206 1.72 -2.06 -23.57
CA ARG A 206 1.45 -1.20 -24.72
C ARG A 206 0.72 -1.99 -25.79
N ARG A 207 -0.37 -1.43 -26.31
CA ARG A 207 -1.10 -2.01 -27.43
C ARG A 207 -0.56 -1.51 -28.78
N ARG A 208 -0.67 -2.36 -29.79
CA ARG A 208 -0.35 -2.03 -31.21
C ARG A 208 -1.61 -1.79 -32.06
N CYS A 209 -2.74 -1.52 -31.43
CA CYS A 209 -3.97 -1.03 -32.06
C CYS A 209 -4.09 0.50 -31.93
N LEU A 210 -4.92 1.10 -32.76
CA LEU A 210 -5.20 2.53 -32.75
C LEU A 210 -6.25 2.86 -31.68
N ALA A 211 -5.97 3.84 -30.84
CA ALA A 211 -6.88 4.26 -29.78
C ALA A 211 -8.21 4.74 -30.38
N ARG A 212 -9.32 4.19 -29.87
CA ARG A 212 -10.65 4.55 -30.33
C ARG A 212 -10.97 6.00 -29.94
N ALA A 213 -11.33 6.82 -30.93
CA ALA A 213 -11.77 8.20 -30.75
C ALA A 213 -13.31 8.29 -30.68
N PRO A 214 -13.87 9.41 -30.17
CA PRO A 214 -15.30 9.71 -30.31
C PRO A 214 -15.71 9.72 -31.80
N ARG A 215 -16.96 9.32 -32.09
CA ARG A 215 -17.47 9.25 -33.48
C ARG A 215 -17.52 10.61 -34.17
N LEU A 216 -17.78 11.66 -33.39
CA LEU A 216 -17.86 13.03 -33.85
C LEU A 216 -16.85 13.82 -33.04
N TYR A 217 -16.03 14.61 -33.71
CA TYR A 217 -15.08 15.51 -33.04
C TYR A 217 -15.46 16.94 -33.40
N THR A 218 -15.56 17.79 -32.38
CA THR A 218 -15.70 19.23 -32.53
C THR A 218 -14.52 19.93 -31.91
N GLN A 219 -14.16 21.08 -32.48
CA GLN A 219 -13.07 21.88 -31.97
C GLN A 219 -13.34 22.23 -30.49
N PRO A 220 -12.39 21.96 -29.56
CA PRO A 220 -12.52 22.33 -28.17
C PRO A 220 -12.65 23.85 -28.00
N PHE A 221 -13.29 24.28 -26.91
CA PHE A 221 -13.37 25.69 -26.58
C PHE A 221 -11.96 26.27 -26.36
N PRO A 222 -11.74 27.55 -26.69
CA PRO A 222 -10.53 28.26 -26.29
C PRO A 222 -10.35 28.18 -24.78
N ILE A 223 -9.10 28.23 -24.32
CA ILE A 223 -8.77 27.97 -22.92
C ILE A 223 -9.49 28.90 -21.93
N ASN A 224 -9.73 30.15 -22.31
CA ASN A 224 -10.40 31.13 -21.45
C ASN A 224 -11.88 30.77 -21.21
N GLU A 225 -12.50 30.05 -22.15
CA GLU A 225 -13.90 29.60 -22.03
C GLU A 225 -14.00 28.18 -21.47
N SER A 226 -13.05 27.29 -21.80
CA SER A 226 -13.12 25.86 -21.49
C SER A 226 -13.08 25.56 -19.99
N ILE A 227 -12.52 26.45 -19.17
CA ILE A 227 -12.31 26.20 -17.74
C ILE A 227 -13.64 26.05 -16.98
N TRP A 228 -14.64 26.89 -17.28
CA TRP A 228 -15.91 26.98 -16.52
C TRP A 228 -17.15 26.70 -17.36
N LYS A 229 -16.97 26.25 -18.62
CA LYS A 229 -18.06 25.88 -19.53
C LYS A 229 -18.08 24.37 -19.71
N LEU A 230 -19.27 23.77 -19.63
CA LEU A 230 -19.42 22.35 -19.94
C LEU A 230 -19.01 22.09 -21.41
N PRO A 231 -18.10 21.14 -21.66
CA PRO A 231 -17.65 20.85 -23.01
C PRO A 231 -18.73 20.13 -23.82
N ASP A 232 -18.54 20.08 -25.14
CA ASP A 232 -19.45 19.37 -26.06
C ASP A 232 -19.40 17.86 -25.81
N ASP A 233 -20.57 17.27 -25.55
CA ASP A 233 -20.74 15.83 -25.30
C ASP A 233 -20.15 14.96 -26.41
N ARG A 234 -20.12 15.46 -27.66
CA ARG A 234 -19.64 14.70 -28.82
C ARG A 234 -18.18 14.31 -28.70
N ASN A 235 -17.37 15.10 -27.99
CA ASN A 235 -15.94 14.85 -27.81
C ASN A 235 -15.61 13.77 -26.77
N VAL A 236 -16.63 13.07 -26.25
CA VAL A 236 -16.47 12.07 -25.19
C VAL A 236 -16.99 10.72 -25.65
N ARG A 237 -16.30 9.66 -25.22
CA ARG A 237 -16.75 8.28 -25.41
C ARG A 237 -17.71 7.89 -24.29
N TRP A 238 -19.01 7.90 -24.58
CA TRP A 238 -20.06 7.59 -23.60
C TRP A 238 -20.32 6.10 -23.39
N SER A 239 -19.61 5.22 -24.07
CA SER A 239 -19.73 3.76 -23.92
C SER A 239 -19.35 3.32 -22.50
N GLY A 240 -20.14 2.41 -21.94
CA GLY A 240 -19.94 1.95 -20.56
C GLY A 240 -20.42 2.90 -19.46
N TYR A 241 -20.68 4.18 -19.73
CA TYR A 241 -21.28 5.10 -18.75
C TYR A 241 -22.81 5.00 -18.74
N ARG A 242 -23.42 5.28 -17.58
CA ARG A 242 -24.88 5.36 -17.45
C ARG A 242 -25.42 6.60 -18.12
N CYS A 243 -24.84 7.76 -17.81
CA CYS A 243 -25.12 9.01 -18.52
C CYS A 243 -24.47 9.01 -19.91
N LYS A 244 -25.13 9.70 -20.86
CA LYS A 244 -24.68 9.86 -22.25
C LYS A 244 -24.38 11.29 -22.66
N ASN A 245 -24.44 12.22 -21.71
CA ASN A 245 -24.08 13.62 -21.84
C ASN A 245 -23.76 14.21 -20.46
N PHE A 246 -23.09 15.36 -20.45
CA PHE A 246 -22.75 16.12 -19.26
C PHE A 246 -23.98 16.67 -18.57
N THR A 247 -25.04 17.02 -19.30
CA THR A 247 -26.32 17.46 -18.71
C THR A 247 -26.93 16.38 -17.82
N CYS A 248 -26.89 15.11 -18.22
CA CYS A 248 -27.31 13.99 -17.38
C CYS A 248 -26.45 13.89 -16.11
N LEU A 249 -25.13 14.08 -16.22
CA LEU A 249 -24.23 14.06 -15.07
C LEU A 249 -24.47 15.23 -14.12
N ALA A 250 -24.77 16.42 -14.65
CA ALA A 250 -25.04 17.62 -13.86
C ALA A 250 -26.43 17.61 -13.20
N ASN A 251 -27.42 17.00 -13.86
CA ASN A 251 -28.81 16.97 -13.36
C ASN A 251 -29.10 15.73 -12.48
N ASN A 252 -28.31 14.66 -12.58
CA ASN A 252 -28.55 13.47 -11.76
C ASN A 252 -28.02 13.66 -10.35
N GLY A 253 -28.94 13.98 -9.43
CA GLY A 253 -28.86 13.55 -8.04
C GLY A 253 -28.98 12.02 -7.89
N THR A 254 -28.30 11.23 -8.73
CA THR A 254 -28.36 9.76 -8.64
C THR A 254 -27.68 9.32 -7.36
N ARG A 255 -28.51 9.05 -6.35
CA ARG A 255 -28.16 8.30 -5.12
C ARG A 255 -27.55 6.90 -5.40
N LYS A 256 -27.49 6.46 -6.67
CA LYS A 256 -26.79 5.26 -7.14
C LYS A 256 -25.77 5.65 -8.22
N GLY A 257 -24.59 6.10 -7.79
CA GLY A 257 -23.42 6.51 -8.57
C GLY A 257 -22.20 6.74 -7.66
N PHE A 258 -21.08 7.27 -8.16
CA PHE A 258 -19.95 7.67 -7.31
C PHE A 258 -20.36 8.89 -6.46
N PHE A 259 -20.75 8.62 -5.21
CA PHE A 259 -21.41 9.58 -4.33
C PHE A 259 -20.55 10.79 -3.98
N LYS A 260 -19.22 10.65 -3.98
CA LYS A 260 -18.31 11.75 -3.58
C LYS A 260 -18.20 12.88 -4.61
N CYS A 261 -18.80 12.71 -5.80
CA CYS A 261 -18.70 13.69 -6.90
C CYS A 261 -20.04 13.93 -7.60
N ALA A 262 -21.14 13.84 -6.84
CA ALA A 262 -22.49 14.00 -7.40
C ALA A 262 -22.66 15.37 -8.08
N ASP A 263 -22.15 16.44 -7.46
CA ASP A 263 -22.32 17.82 -7.95
C ASP A 263 -21.13 18.34 -8.77
N CYS A 264 -20.12 17.50 -9.04
CA CYS A 264 -18.88 17.90 -9.71
C CYS A 264 -19.04 18.40 -11.16
N PHE A 265 -20.18 18.08 -11.78
CA PHE A 265 -20.52 18.52 -13.13
C PHE A 265 -21.31 19.83 -13.15
N ASN A 266 -21.73 20.34 -11.98
CA ASN A 266 -22.28 21.68 -11.85
C ASN A 266 -21.13 22.70 -11.72
N LEU A 267 -20.55 23.06 -12.86
CA LEU A 267 -19.37 23.93 -12.90
C LEU A 267 -19.65 25.32 -12.30
N THR A 268 -20.79 25.93 -12.61
CA THR A 268 -21.08 27.33 -12.27
C THR A 268 -21.44 27.51 -10.79
N HIS A 269 -22.32 26.68 -10.24
CA HIS A 269 -22.86 26.91 -8.90
C HIS A 269 -22.14 26.11 -7.82
N HIS A 270 -21.59 24.94 -8.16
CA HIS A 270 -20.89 24.08 -7.19
C HIS A 270 -19.38 24.22 -7.31
N GLU A 271 -18.78 23.93 -8.46
CA GLU A 271 -17.32 23.84 -8.58
C GLU A 271 -16.62 25.20 -8.63
N MET A 272 -17.19 26.19 -9.31
CA MET A 272 -16.61 27.52 -9.42
C MET A 272 -16.31 28.09 -8.03
N PRO A 273 -17.23 28.30 -7.08
CA PRO A 273 -16.91 28.98 -5.81
C PRO A 273 -15.85 28.30 -4.93
N ARG A 274 -15.56 27.01 -5.13
CA ARG A 274 -14.63 26.23 -4.29
C ARG A 274 -13.24 26.85 -4.22
N TRP A 275 -12.63 26.78 -3.04
CA TRP A 275 -11.29 27.30 -2.70
C TRP A 275 -11.08 28.81 -2.88
N ILE A 276 -12.08 29.56 -3.32
CA ILE A 276 -12.04 31.03 -3.41
C ILE A 276 -12.93 31.66 -2.35
N GLN A 277 -14.05 31.01 -2.05
CA GLN A 277 -14.97 31.40 -1.00
C GLN A 277 -15.13 30.23 -0.03
N PRO A 278 -15.31 30.48 1.28
CA PRO A 278 -15.64 29.42 2.22
C PRO A 278 -16.92 28.71 1.79
N THR A 279 -16.78 27.44 1.43
CA THR A 279 -17.90 26.54 1.17
C THR A 279 -18.09 25.62 2.38
N GLU A 280 -19.33 25.20 2.65
CA GLU A 280 -19.65 24.25 3.73
C GLU A 280 -19.18 24.70 5.14
N LEU A 281 -19.64 25.88 5.57
CA LEU A 281 -19.39 26.36 6.93
C LEU A 281 -20.16 25.50 7.96
N ASP A 282 -19.46 25.04 9.00
CA ASP A 282 -20.09 24.43 10.16
C ASP A 282 -20.98 25.48 10.85
N PRO A 283 -22.28 25.22 11.03
CA PRO A 283 -23.23 26.23 11.50
C PRO A 283 -22.99 26.67 12.95
N GLU A 284 -22.29 25.87 13.76
CA GLU A 284 -22.01 26.21 15.16
C GLU A 284 -20.72 26.99 15.33
N THR A 285 -19.65 26.57 14.65
CA THR A 285 -18.32 27.15 14.78
C THR A 285 -18.01 28.21 13.73
N ASN A 286 -18.82 28.29 12.67
CA ASN A 286 -18.58 29.12 11.49
C ASN A 286 -17.19 28.88 10.87
N THR A 287 -16.70 27.63 10.96
CA THR A 287 -15.42 27.20 10.39
C THR A 287 -15.68 26.27 9.20
N THR A 288 -14.74 26.20 8.26
CA THR A 288 -14.78 25.26 7.13
C THR A 288 -13.55 24.37 7.17
N ALA A 289 -13.69 23.15 6.65
CA ALA A 289 -12.56 22.26 6.44
C ALA A 289 -11.63 22.76 5.33
N ASP A 290 -12.16 23.45 4.31
CA ASP A 290 -11.37 23.76 3.11
C ASP A 290 -10.59 25.07 3.27
N PHE A 291 -9.30 25.07 2.93
CA PHE A 291 -8.53 26.31 2.89
C PHE A 291 -8.71 27.06 1.57
N LEU A 292 -8.55 28.38 1.59
CA LEU A 292 -8.64 29.19 0.38
C LEU A 292 -7.29 29.25 -0.35
N ILE A 293 -7.30 29.11 -1.68
CA ILE A 293 -6.10 29.22 -2.53
C ILE A 293 -5.32 30.51 -2.27
N PRO A 294 -5.94 31.71 -2.24
CA PRO A 294 -5.20 32.93 -1.93
C PRO A 294 -4.49 32.92 -0.58
N GLU A 295 -5.02 32.20 0.41
CA GLU A 295 -4.41 32.10 1.73
C GLU A 295 -3.25 31.13 1.75
N VAL A 296 -3.35 30.00 1.05
CA VAL A 296 -2.26 29.02 0.96
C VAL A 296 -1.11 29.58 0.12
N LEU A 297 -1.39 30.22 -1.02
CA LEU A 297 -0.36 30.83 -1.86
C LEU A 297 0.36 31.99 -1.17
N LYS A 298 -0.26 32.67 -0.19
CA LYS A 298 0.39 33.69 0.63
C LYS A 298 1.45 33.14 1.58
N ILE A 299 1.43 31.84 1.90
CA ILE A 299 2.45 31.21 2.75
C ILE A 299 3.82 31.27 2.06
N LYS A 300 3.84 31.06 0.73
CA LYS A 300 5.07 31.10 -0.09
C LYS A 300 4.83 31.86 -1.40
N PRO A 301 4.74 33.21 -1.34
CA PRO A 301 4.38 34.03 -2.49
C PRO A 301 5.35 33.83 -3.66
N GLY A 302 4.83 33.40 -4.81
CA GLY A 302 5.62 33.21 -6.04
C GLY A 302 6.47 31.93 -6.09
N GLU A 303 6.48 31.10 -5.05
CA GLU A 303 7.27 29.86 -5.03
C GLU A 303 6.49 28.64 -5.54
N VAL A 304 5.15 28.63 -5.40
CA VAL A 304 4.28 27.54 -5.86
C VAL A 304 3.96 27.72 -7.33
N ARG A 305 4.46 26.84 -8.21
CA ARG A 305 4.32 26.98 -9.68
C ARG A 305 3.84 25.70 -10.35
N ILE A 306 4.24 24.55 -9.82
CA ILE A 306 3.83 23.24 -10.32
C ILE A 306 3.38 22.34 -9.16
N GLY A 307 2.28 21.63 -9.36
CA GLY A 307 1.79 20.68 -8.37
C GLY A 307 1.01 19.51 -8.94
N LEU A 308 0.68 18.59 -8.03
CA LEU A 308 -0.15 17.42 -8.29
C LEU A 308 -1.42 17.52 -7.44
N ASP A 309 -2.57 17.30 -8.05
CA ASP A 309 -3.85 17.18 -7.37
C ASP A 309 -4.31 15.73 -7.40
N PHE A 310 -4.37 15.11 -6.24
CA PHE A 310 -4.78 13.72 -6.02
C PHE A 310 -6.23 13.64 -5.53
N SER A 311 -7.11 14.37 -6.21
CA SER A 311 -8.52 14.51 -5.83
C SER A 311 -9.44 13.90 -6.88
N VAL A 312 -10.56 13.30 -6.47
CA VAL A 312 -11.58 12.90 -7.46
C VAL A 312 -12.39 14.12 -7.86
N GLY A 313 -12.50 14.38 -9.16
CA GLY A 313 -13.25 15.53 -9.65
C GLY A 313 -13.10 15.76 -11.14
N THR A 314 -13.67 16.86 -11.58
CA THR A 314 -13.58 17.34 -12.96
C THR A 314 -12.34 18.21 -13.21
N GLY A 315 -11.38 18.25 -12.28
CA GLY A 315 -10.16 19.07 -12.36
C GLY A 315 -10.32 20.50 -11.82
N THR A 316 -11.27 20.73 -10.91
CA THR A 316 -11.60 22.08 -10.42
C THR A 316 -10.46 22.74 -9.66
N PHE A 317 -9.71 22.01 -8.83
CA PHE A 317 -8.54 22.57 -8.15
C PHE A 317 -7.50 23.03 -9.17
N ALA A 318 -7.23 22.23 -10.21
CA ALA A 318 -6.34 22.61 -11.31
C ALA A 318 -6.84 23.83 -12.09
N ALA A 319 -8.15 23.92 -12.35
CA ALA A 319 -8.78 25.10 -12.95
C ALA A 319 -8.55 26.36 -12.12
N ARG A 320 -8.79 26.29 -10.80
CA ARG A 320 -8.60 27.43 -9.90
C ARG A 320 -7.14 27.83 -9.77
N MET A 321 -6.24 26.89 -9.54
CA MET A 321 -4.80 27.15 -9.44
C MET A 321 -4.23 27.78 -10.71
N ARG A 322 -4.78 27.45 -11.89
CA ARG A 322 -4.40 28.07 -13.16
C ARG A 322 -4.69 29.58 -13.21
N GLU A 323 -5.78 30.04 -12.60
CA GLU A 323 -6.09 31.48 -12.50
C GLU A 323 -5.02 32.26 -11.70
N PHE A 324 -4.25 31.55 -10.87
CA PHE A 324 -3.09 32.05 -10.14
C PHE A 324 -1.76 31.70 -10.83
N ASN A 325 -1.79 31.31 -12.11
CA ASN A 325 -0.63 30.88 -12.91
C ASN A 325 0.12 29.65 -12.36
N VAL A 326 -0.57 28.77 -11.63
CA VAL A 326 0.00 27.50 -11.14
C VAL A 326 -0.47 26.35 -12.02
N THR A 327 0.47 25.55 -12.51
CA THR A 327 0.18 24.35 -13.31
C THR A 327 -0.04 23.16 -12.40
N ILE A 328 -1.23 22.57 -12.46
CA ILE A 328 -1.57 21.38 -11.69
C ILE A 328 -1.81 20.21 -12.65
N VAL A 329 -1.17 19.09 -12.35
CA VAL A 329 -1.51 17.79 -12.92
C VAL A 329 -2.56 17.13 -12.03
N SER A 330 -3.69 16.72 -12.58
CA SER A 330 -4.75 16.05 -11.83
C SER A 330 -4.65 14.53 -12.00
N ALA A 331 -4.28 13.82 -10.93
CA ALA A 331 -4.34 12.36 -10.91
C ALA A 331 -5.82 11.92 -10.90
N THR A 332 -6.21 11.07 -11.85
CA THR A 332 -7.62 10.72 -12.03
C THR A 332 -7.81 9.33 -12.63
N ILE A 333 -8.97 8.75 -12.35
CA ILE A 333 -9.53 7.55 -12.97
C ILE A 333 -11.00 7.80 -13.31
N ASN A 334 -11.58 7.01 -14.21
CA ASN A 334 -12.95 7.18 -14.65
C ASN A 334 -13.92 6.39 -13.75
N LEU A 335 -14.61 7.07 -12.83
CA LEU A 335 -15.52 6.47 -11.84
C LEU A 335 -16.97 6.81 -12.14
N GLY A 336 -17.60 6.02 -13.01
CA GLY A 336 -18.99 6.24 -13.40
C GLY A 336 -19.22 7.49 -14.28
N ALA A 337 -18.17 8.29 -14.50
CA ALA A 337 -18.15 9.45 -15.36
C ALA A 337 -16.77 9.59 -16.06
N PRO A 338 -16.70 10.28 -17.22
CA PRO A 338 -15.49 10.43 -18.03
C PRO A 338 -14.61 11.58 -17.52
N PHE A 339 -14.01 11.41 -16.33
CA PHE A 339 -13.22 12.46 -15.69
C PHE A 339 -11.95 12.83 -16.46
N ASN A 340 -11.24 11.85 -17.04
CA ASN A 340 -10.04 12.10 -17.83
C ASN A 340 -10.35 13.00 -19.04
N GLU A 341 -11.38 12.64 -19.80
CA GLU A 341 -11.83 13.41 -20.95
C GLU A 341 -12.35 14.79 -20.54
N MET A 342 -13.09 14.88 -19.43
CA MET A 342 -13.60 16.15 -18.90
C MET A 342 -12.45 17.11 -18.54
N ILE A 343 -11.44 16.64 -17.80
CA ILE A 343 -10.27 17.44 -17.41
C ILE A 343 -9.52 17.92 -18.65
N ALA A 344 -9.28 17.02 -19.62
CA ALA A 344 -8.61 17.37 -20.88
C ALA A 344 -9.40 18.40 -21.70
N LEU A 345 -10.73 18.26 -21.81
CA LEU A 345 -11.58 19.19 -22.56
C LEU A 345 -11.68 20.58 -21.92
N ARG A 346 -11.40 20.70 -20.62
CA ARG A 346 -11.22 21.99 -19.93
C ARG A 346 -9.85 22.62 -20.21
N GLY A 347 -8.96 21.92 -20.93
CA GLY A 347 -7.59 22.34 -21.22
C GLY A 347 -6.63 22.15 -20.04
N LEU A 348 -6.95 21.24 -19.13
CA LEU A 348 -6.16 20.88 -17.95
C LEU A 348 -5.44 19.54 -18.20
N VAL A 349 -4.52 19.16 -17.30
CA VAL A 349 -3.68 17.96 -17.49
C VAL A 349 -4.21 16.81 -16.64
N PRO A 350 -4.92 15.83 -17.22
CA PRO A 350 -5.22 14.59 -16.52
C PRO A 350 -4.00 13.65 -16.55
N LEU A 351 -3.69 13.05 -15.42
CA LEU A 351 -2.77 11.93 -15.32
C LEU A 351 -3.58 10.69 -14.93
N TYR A 352 -3.71 9.74 -15.87
CA TYR A 352 -4.46 8.52 -15.64
C TYR A 352 -3.68 7.59 -14.71
N LEU A 353 -3.99 7.67 -13.42
CA LEU A 353 -3.18 7.08 -12.35
C LEU A 353 -4.07 6.68 -11.17
N SER A 354 -3.82 5.51 -10.60
CA SER A 354 -4.45 5.05 -9.36
C SER A 354 -3.54 5.26 -8.15
N ILE A 355 -4.11 5.22 -6.93
CA ILE A 355 -3.35 5.37 -5.68
C ILE A 355 -2.35 4.23 -5.42
N ASN A 356 -2.52 3.12 -6.13
CA ASN A 356 -1.71 1.93 -5.97
C ASN A 356 -0.34 2.03 -6.68
N GLN A 357 -0.18 3.08 -7.48
CA GLN A 357 0.96 3.28 -8.36
C GLN A 357 1.92 4.29 -7.73
N ARG A 358 3.20 4.02 -7.89
CA ARG A 358 4.23 5.02 -7.62
C ARG A 358 4.08 6.20 -8.59
N LEU A 359 4.13 7.41 -8.05
CA LEU A 359 4.02 8.65 -8.80
C LEU A 359 5.10 8.73 -9.91
N PRO A 360 4.73 8.93 -11.18
CA PRO A 360 5.64 8.98 -12.31
C PRO A 360 6.34 10.35 -12.44
N PHE A 361 6.70 10.96 -11.31
CA PHE A 361 7.48 12.19 -11.24
C PHE A 361 8.86 11.88 -10.70
N PHE A 362 9.86 12.64 -11.14
CA PHE A 362 11.21 12.56 -10.57
C PHE A 362 11.23 13.16 -9.16
N ASP A 363 12.19 12.73 -8.36
CA ASP A 363 12.30 13.11 -6.96
C ASP A 363 12.49 14.63 -6.80
N ASN A 364 11.84 15.22 -5.80
CA ASN A 364 11.92 16.63 -5.42
C ASN A 364 11.62 17.62 -6.57
N THR A 365 10.61 17.34 -7.41
CA THR A 365 10.26 18.17 -8.57
C THR A 365 8.99 19.01 -8.40
N LEU A 366 8.11 18.70 -7.45
CA LEU A 366 6.84 19.42 -7.27
C LEU A 366 6.90 20.45 -6.13
N ASP A 367 6.23 21.59 -6.31
CA ASP A 367 6.09 22.63 -5.29
C ASP A 367 4.89 22.38 -4.36
N LEU A 368 3.88 21.64 -4.85
CA LEU A 368 2.63 21.40 -4.16
C LEU A 368 2.10 19.99 -4.45
N ILE A 369 1.62 19.29 -3.43
CA ILE A 369 0.68 18.17 -3.58
C ILE A 369 -0.59 18.58 -2.86
N HIS A 370 -1.72 18.45 -3.55
CA HIS A 370 -3.04 18.70 -3.01
C HIS A 370 -3.86 17.41 -3.02
N SER A 371 -4.70 17.20 -2.01
CA SER A 371 -5.68 16.11 -1.99
C SER A 371 -6.92 16.54 -1.23
N THR A 372 -8.10 16.33 -1.82
CA THR A 372 -9.39 16.46 -1.13
C THR A 372 -10.24 15.20 -1.24
N ARG A 373 -10.80 14.78 -0.08
CA ARG A 373 -11.82 13.69 0.04
C ARG A 373 -11.47 12.36 -0.65
N PHE A 374 -10.18 12.14 -0.94
CA PHE A 374 -9.68 11.01 -1.71
C PHE A 374 -9.13 9.88 -0.81
N LEU A 375 -8.06 10.18 -0.07
CA LEU A 375 -7.58 9.33 1.02
C LEU A 375 -8.47 9.63 2.21
N ASP A 376 -9.27 8.67 2.66
CA ASP A 376 -10.16 8.86 3.81
C ASP A 376 -10.17 7.59 4.66
N GLY A 377 -11.06 7.52 5.64
CA GLY A 377 -11.23 6.40 6.56
C GLY A 377 -11.27 4.97 5.97
N TRP A 378 -11.44 4.77 4.65
CA TRP A 378 -11.30 3.45 4.03
C TRP A 378 -9.83 2.98 3.88
N ILE A 379 -8.87 3.91 3.84
CA ILE A 379 -7.48 3.61 3.50
C ILE A 379 -6.75 2.87 4.62
N ASP A 380 -6.00 1.83 4.27
CA ASP A 380 -5.11 1.12 5.19
C ASP A 380 -3.95 2.01 5.65
N TYR A 381 -3.49 1.84 6.89
CA TYR A 381 -2.40 2.64 7.45
C TYR A 381 -1.06 2.38 6.76
N VAL A 382 -0.75 1.11 6.45
CA VAL A 382 0.50 0.77 5.76
C VAL A 382 0.47 1.30 4.32
N LEU A 383 -0.68 1.24 3.67
CA LEU A 383 -0.86 1.91 2.37
C LEU A 383 -0.67 3.42 2.46
N LEU A 384 -1.27 4.07 3.46
CA LEU A 384 -1.14 5.50 3.66
C LEU A 384 0.32 5.89 3.84
N ASP A 385 1.10 5.14 4.62
CA ASP A 385 2.54 5.37 4.76
C ASP A 385 3.25 5.36 3.41
N PHE A 386 3.04 4.33 2.58
CA PHE A 386 3.64 4.27 1.24
C PHE A 386 3.25 5.47 0.37
N VAL A 387 1.99 5.89 0.43
CA VAL A 387 1.50 7.08 -0.30
C VAL A 387 2.20 8.34 0.20
N LEU A 388 2.27 8.54 1.52
CA LEU A 388 2.89 9.71 2.14
C LEU A 388 4.38 9.81 1.83
N PHE A 389 5.10 8.68 1.85
CA PHE A 389 6.52 8.65 1.48
C PHE A 389 6.74 8.90 -0.01
N ASP A 390 5.84 8.46 -0.88
CA ASP A 390 5.94 8.74 -2.31
C ASP A 390 5.58 10.20 -2.65
N TRP A 391 4.64 10.78 -1.92
CA TRP A 391 4.33 12.22 -1.95
C TRP A 391 5.52 13.05 -1.45
N ASP A 392 6.12 12.66 -0.32
CA ASP A 392 7.35 13.27 0.18
C ASP A 392 8.47 13.17 -0.85
N ARG A 393 8.63 12.03 -1.51
CA ARG A 393 9.67 11.83 -2.54
C ARG A 393 9.57 12.86 -3.66
N VAL A 394 8.38 13.13 -4.19
CA VAL A 394 8.22 14.04 -5.35
C VAL A 394 8.13 15.51 -4.94
N LEU A 395 7.74 15.81 -3.70
CA LEU A 395 7.78 17.17 -3.15
C LEU A 395 9.22 17.63 -2.95
N ARG A 396 9.56 18.83 -3.40
CA ARG A 396 10.87 19.42 -3.13
C ARG A 396 10.97 19.97 -1.71
N PRO A 397 12.19 20.17 -1.17
CA PRO A 397 12.35 20.92 0.09
C PRO A 397 11.67 22.29 0.00
N GLY A 398 10.89 22.65 1.01
CA GLY A 398 10.03 23.84 1.03
C GLY A 398 8.70 23.68 0.27
N GLY A 399 8.47 22.55 -0.40
CA GLY A 399 7.20 22.24 -1.04
C GLY A 399 6.08 22.02 -0.03
N LEU A 400 4.83 22.29 -0.45
CA LEU A 400 3.65 22.20 0.39
C LEU A 400 2.89 20.88 0.14
N LEU A 401 2.55 20.18 1.20
CA LEU A 401 1.51 19.16 1.23
C LEU A 401 0.24 19.81 1.79
N TRP A 402 -0.78 19.89 0.95
CA TRP A 402 -2.07 20.48 1.25
C TRP A 402 -3.15 19.41 1.23
N ILE A 403 -3.74 19.16 2.39
CA ILE A 403 -4.80 18.18 2.58
C ILE A 403 -6.06 18.94 3.00
N ASP A 404 -7.13 18.79 2.24
CA ASP A 404 -8.45 19.36 2.54
C ASP A 404 -9.47 18.26 2.79
N SER A 405 -10.29 18.42 3.83
CA SER A 405 -11.45 17.57 4.08
C SER A 405 -11.11 16.06 4.10
N PHE A 406 -9.98 15.67 4.70
CA PHE A 406 -9.67 14.27 4.99
C PHE A 406 -10.67 13.78 6.03
N PHE A 407 -11.53 12.81 5.70
CA PHE A 407 -12.52 12.33 6.66
C PHE A 407 -12.08 11.02 7.31
N CYS A 408 -12.30 10.91 8.61
CA CYS A 408 -12.12 9.68 9.37
C CYS A 408 -13.07 9.63 10.56
N LEU A 409 -13.13 8.48 11.24
CA LEU A 409 -13.76 8.41 12.55
C LEU A 409 -12.89 9.20 13.55
N LYS A 410 -13.53 9.82 14.53
CA LYS A 410 -12.86 10.60 15.57
C LYS A 410 -11.88 9.77 16.39
N GLU A 411 -12.18 8.49 16.59
CA GLU A 411 -11.31 7.53 17.27
C GLU A 411 -10.04 7.21 16.48
N ASP A 412 -10.07 7.36 15.16
CA ASP A 412 -8.96 7.07 14.25
C ASP A 412 -8.07 8.28 13.97
N LEU A 413 -8.52 9.47 14.39
CA LEU A 413 -7.86 10.73 14.01
C LEU A 413 -6.41 10.75 14.47
N GLU A 414 -6.13 10.33 15.70
CA GLU A 414 -4.77 10.32 16.24
C GLU A 414 -3.84 9.38 15.46
N ASP A 415 -4.32 8.20 15.04
CA ASP A 415 -3.52 7.26 14.24
C ASP A 415 -3.12 7.88 12.89
N TYR A 416 -4.08 8.52 12.21
CA TYR A 416 -3.80 9.25 10.97
C TYR A 416 -2.83 10.42 11.21
N MET A 417 -3.00 11.14 12.32
CA MET A 417 -2.10 12.24 12.68
C MET A 417 -0.67 11.75 12.93
N GLU A 418 -0.49 10.60 13.56
CA GLU A 418 0.83 10.00 13.74
C GLU A 418 1.50 9.67 12.39
N ALA A 419 0.75 9.13 11.42
CA ALA A 419 1.28 8.89 10.07
C ALA A 419 1.83 10.18 9.41
N PHE A 420 1.12 11.31 9.55
CA PHE A 420 1.62 12.60 9.05
C PHE A 420 2.83 13.13 9.84
N LYS A 421 2.89 12.89 11.15
CA LYS A 421 4.02 13.33 12.01
C LYS A 421 5.34 12.65 11.63
N VAL A 422 5.29 11.39 11.14
CA VAL A 422 6.49 10.65 10.70
C VAL A 422 7.29 11.40 9.64
N LEU A 423 6.63 12.17 8.76
CA LEU A 423 7.29 12.96 7.72
C LEU A 423 8.08 14.17 8.25
N ARG A 424 7.82 14.59 9.50
CA ARG A 424 8.40 15.76 10.18
C ARG A 424 8.19 17.08 9.45
N TYR A 425 7.03 17.25 8.81
CA TYR A 425 6.71 18.48 8.10
C TYR A 425 6.44 19.64 9.06
N ARG A 426 6.79 20.85 8.64
CA ARG A 426 6.43 22.07 9.36
C ARG A 426 4.95 22.38 9.13
N LYS A 427 4.19 22.55 10.19
CA LYS A 427 2.77 22.90 10.13
C LYS A 427 2.58 24.41 9.90
N HIS A 428 1.84 24.78 8.84
CA HIS A 428 1.42 26.17 8.59
C HIS A 428 -0.03 26.41 8.97
N LYS A 429 -0.92 25.53 8.53
CA LYS A 429 -2.35 25.58 8.82
C LYS A 429 -2.86 24.22 9.24
N TRP A 430 -3.88 24.22 10.08
CA TRP A 430 -4.49 23.01 10.64
C TRP A 430 -5.89 23.32 11.15
N VAL A 431 -6.86 22.49 10.77
CA VAL A 431 -8.21 22.53 11.32
C VAL A 431 -8.80 21.13 11.38
N VAL A 432 -9.62 20.89 12.40
CA VAL A 432 -10.47 19.70 12.51
C VAL A 432 -11.89 20.20 12.73
N VAL A 433 -12.83 19.79 11.87
CA VAL A 433 -14.24 20.17 11.96
C VAL A 433 -15.12 18.91 12.01
N PRO A 434 -16.25 18.91 12.75
CA PRO A 434 -17.19 17.81 12.71
C PRO A 434 -17.76 17.59 11.31
N LYS A 435 -17.96 16.33 10.91
CA LYS A 435 -18.63 15.98 9.66
C LYS A 435 -20.10 15.67 9.95
N ARG A 436 -20.99 16.66 9.72
CA ARG A 436 -22.42 16.61 10.10
C ARG A 436 -23.37 16.15 8.99
N ASP A 437 -22.90 15.38 8.02
CA ASP A 437 -23.76 14.83 6.95
C ASP A 437 -24.62 13.65 7.41
N LYS A 438 -24.33 13.09 8.60
CA LYS A 438 -25.12 12.06 9.29
C LYS A 438 -25.49 12.55 10.69
N ASP A 439 -26.57 12.01 11.26
CA ASP A 439 -27.05 12.28 12.62
C ASP A 439 -26.12 11.69 13.72
N ASP A 440 -24.81 11.69 13.49
CA ASP A 440 -23.83 11.02 14.34
C ASP A 440 -22.48 11.76 14.29
N ASP A 441 -22.08 12.31 15.43
CA ASP A 441 -20.87 13.15 15.60
C ASP A 441 -19.56 12.35 15.65
N ARG A 442 -19.57 11.11 15.16
CA ARG A 442 -18.40 10.22 15.15
C ARG A 442 -17.42 10.51 14.01
N GLU A 443 -17.84 11.17 12.95
CA GLU A 443 -16.97 11.48 11.80
C GLU A 443 -16.46 12.93 11.89
N VAL A 444 -15.21 13.13 11.50
CA VAL A 444 -14.56 14.45 11.46
C VAL A 444 -13.89 14.66 10.12
N PHE A 445 -13.78 15.91 9.69
CA PHE A 445 -12.88 16.35 8.64
C PHE A 445 -11.62 16.96 9.26
N PHE A 446 -10.49 16.59 8.69
CA PHE A 446 -9.17 17.12 9.01
C PHE A 446 -8.57 17.77 7.77
N SER A 447 -8.02 18.97 7.94
CA SER A 447 -7.28 19.67 6.89
C SER A 447 -6.00 20.28 7.42
N ALA A 448 -4.95 20.24 6.61
CA ALA A 448 -3.66 20.83 6.94
C ALA A 448 -2.91 21.35 5.72
N VAL A 449 -2.09 22.37 5.95
CA VAL A 449 -1.02 22.78 5.04
C VAL A 449 0.31 22.58 5.76
N LEU A 450 1.12 21.70 5.19
CA LEU A 450 2.36 21.21 5.76
C LEU A 450 3.51 21.51 4.78
N GLU A 451 4.65 21.97 5.27
CA GLU A 451 5.83 22.27 4.46
C GLU A 451 6.93 21.22 4.70
N LYS A 452 7.47 20.66 3.61
CA LYS A 452 8.58 19.72 3.66
C LYS A 452 9.86 20.42 4.14
N PRO A 453 10.51 19.99 5.24
CA PRO A 453 11.72 20.62 5.71
C PRO A 453 12.91 20.26 4.80
N PRO A 454 13.98 21.08 4.78
CA PRO A 454 15.26 20.62 4.29
C PRO A 454 15.77 19.49 5.19
N ARG A 455 16.15 18.35 4.60
CA ARG A 455 16.80 17.25 5.33
C ARG A 455 18.30 17.32 5.07
N PRO A 456 19.16 17.48 6.09
CA PRO A 456 20.60 17.36 5.91
C PRO A 456 20.90 15.90 5.53
N PHE A 457 21.64 15.72 4.44
CA PHE A 457 22.18 14.42 4.05
C PHE A 457 23.57 14.24 4.65
#